data_AF-A0A957F947-F1
#
_entry.id   AF-A0A957F947-F1
#
_cell.length_a   1.000
_cell.length_b   1.000
_cell.length_c   1.000
_cell.angle_alpha   90.00
_cell.angle_beta   90.00
_cell.angle_gamma   90.00
#
_symmetry.space_group_name_H-M   'P 1'
#
loop_
_entity.id
_entity.type
_entity.pdbx_description
1 polymer ?
#
loop_
_entity_poly.entity_id
_entity_poly.type
_entity_poly.pdbx_seq_one_letter_code
_entity_poly.pdbx_strand_id
1 'polypeptide(L)'
;MSGYRVGDIQLDEPVSVLPQAHIVGNIIAPRLRVAGMVYGSTAAHDTIILKDGQIWGDVHTGRLEVAAGGRVQGWVSSLDSADYQRIREEGVVPAIEPGAATAQDLPANGRSVTRSDAQNTLLRRLQDEAASALAARVELEQTFDKRLQEVAGETTARLA
;
A
#
# COMPACT_ATOMS: atom_id res chain seq x y z
N MET A 1 0.88 18.49 -23.05
CA MET A 1 2.35 18.64 -23.16
C MET A 1 2.96 17.28 -23.49
N SER A 2 3.93 17.20 -24.39
CA SER A 2 4.74 16.01 -24.68
C SER A 2 6.20 16.28 -24.28
N GLY A 3 6.88 15.30 -23.68
CA GLY A 3 8.27 15.45 -23.22
C GLY A 3 8.42 15.39 -21.69
N TYR A 4 9.63 15.63 -21.21
CA TYR A 4 9.98 15.64 -19.79
C TYR A 4 9.94 17.06 -19.24
N ARG A 5 9.20 17.30 -18.17
CA ARG A 5 9.08 18.60 -17.50
C ARG A 5 9.34 18.47 -16.01
N VAL A 6 10.18 19.35 -15.49
CA VAL A 6 10.45 19.49 -14.06
C VAL A 6 9.95 20.83 -13.58
N GLY A 7 9.30 20.84 -12.42
CA GLY A 7 8.76 22.03 -11.78
C GLY A 7 7.24 22.06 -11.77
N ASP A 8 6.72 22.92 -10.90
CA ASP A 8 5.28 22.99 -10.64
C ASP A 8 4.53 23.64 -11.81
N ILE A 9 3.30 23.17 -12.01
CA ILE A 9 2.41 23.62 -13.07
C ILE A 9 1.15 24.15 -12.40
N GLN A 10 0.96 25.46 -12.51
CA GLN A 10 -0.27 26.12 -12.08
C GLN A 10 -0.88 26.82 -13.29
N LEU A 11 -2.06 26.36 -13.70
CA LEU A 11 -2.77 26.88 -14.87
C LEU A 11 -4.26 27.04 -14.57
N ASP A 12 -4.85 28.13 -15.05
CA ASP A 12 -6.29 28.37 -14.97
C ASP A 12 -7.09 27.65 -16.05
N GLU A 13 -6.40 26.94 -16.92
CA GLU A 13 -6.96 26.18 -18.03
C GLU A 13 -6.84 24.67 -17.80
N PRO A 14 -7.69 23.86 -18.44
CA PRO A 14 -7.57 22.40 -18.39
C PRO A 14 -6.19 21.90 -18.82
N VAL A 15 -5.59 21.02 -18.02
CA VAL A 15 -4.27 20.45 -18.29
C VAL A 15 -4.42 19.02 -18.81
N SER A 16 -3.75 18.74 -19.94
CA SER A 16 -3.64 17.39 -20.50
C SER A 16 -2.18 16.94 -20.59
N VAL A 17 -1.87 15.87 -19.86
CA VAL A 17 -0.60 15.16 -19.90
C VAL A 17 -0.71 14.10 -20.99
N LEU A 18 0.04 14.28 -22.08
CA LEU A 18 -0.05 13.40 -23.25
C LEU A 18 0.66 12.07 -22.99
N PRO A 19 0.40 11.03 -23.81
CA PRO A 19 1.19 9.80 -23.78
C PRO A 19 2.68 10.13 -23.93
N GLN A 20 3.54 9.40 -23.20
CA GLN A 20 4.99 9.60 -23.13
C GLN A 20 5.47 10.90 -22.45
N ALA A 21 4.56 11.77 -22.01
CA ALA A 21 4.93 12.93 -21.20
C ALA A 21 5.22 12.50 -19.76
N HIS A 22 6.27 13.10 -19.18
CA HIS A 22 6.70 12.86 -17.81
C HIS A 22 6.78 14.20 -17.11
N ILE A 23 6.01 14.36 -16.04
CA ILE A 23 6.00 15.58 -15.22
C ILE A 23 6.53 15.23 -13.84
N VAL A 24 7.51 15.99 -13.37
CA VAL A 24 8.04 15.90 -12.01
C VAL A 24 7.79 17.24 -11.33
N GLY A 25 6.81 17.29 -10.44
CA GLY A 25 6.33 18.51 -9.81
C GLY A 25 4.84 18.45 -9.53
N ASN A 26 4.35 19.48 -8.85
CA ASN A 26 2.95 19.59 -8.48
C ASN A 26 2.11 20.14 -9.63
N ILE A 27 0.87 19.71 -9.76
CA ILE A 27 -0.06 20.19 -10.80
C ILE A 27 -1.31 20.75 -10.14
N ILE A 28 -1.58 22.03 -10.34
CA ILE A 28 -2.79 22.73 -9.92
C ILE A 28 -3.51 23.20 -11.19
N ALA A 29 -4.67 22.61 -11.46
CA ALA A 29 -5.46 22.93 -12.64
C ALA A 29 -6.95 22.64 -12.39
N PRO A 30 -7.89 23.37 -13.01
CA PRO A 30 -9.32 23.12 -12.79
C PRO A 30 -9.74 21.73 -13.26
N ARG A 31 -9.14 21.23 -14.33
CA ARG A 31 -9.34 19.88 -14.86
C ARG A 31 -8.01 19.27 -15.27
N LEU A 32 -7.81 18.01 -14.90
CA LEU A 32 -6.59 17.27 -15.18
C LEU A 32 -6.91 15.99 -15.94
N ARG A 33 -6.28 15.81 -17.12
CA ARG A 33 -6.36 14.58 -17.90
C ARG A 33 -4.98 13.97 -18.05
N VAL A 34 -4.79 12.75 -17.54
CA VAL A 34 -3.48 12.09 -17.49
C VAL A 34 -3.44 10.88 -18.42
N ALA A 35 -2.64 10.96 -19.48
CA ALA A 35 -2.31 9.86 -20.39
C ALA A 35 -0.84 9.42 -20.30
N GLY A 36 -0.02 10.19 -19.57
CA GLY A 36 1.41 9.94 -19.35
C GLY A 36 1.70 9.71 -17.88
N MET A 37 2.87 10.16 -17.42
CA MET A 37 3.37 9.95 -16.07
C MET A 37 3.46 11.28 -15.31
N VAL A 38 2.96 11.31 -14.08
CA VAL A 38 3.09 12.44 -13.14
C VAL A 38 3.72 11.94 -11.84
N TYR A 39 4.81 12.58 -11.43
CA TYR A 39 5.46 12.39 -10.13
C TYR A 39 5.31 13.66 -9.32
N GLY A 40 4.53 13.63 -8.25
CA GLY A 40 4.19 14.79 -7.45
C GLY A 40 2.72 14.83 -7.08
N SER A 41 2.32 15.88 -6.37
CA SER A 41 0.96 16.03 -5.88
C SER A 41 0.10 16.82 -6.86
N THR A 42 -1.16 16.44 -6.99
CA THR A 42 -2.09 17.04 -7.96
C THR A 42 -3.31 17.59 -7.23
N ALA A 43 -3.80 18.75 -7.68
CA ALA A 43 -5.02 19.38 -7.18
C ALA A 43 -5.89 19.83 -8.37
N ALA A 44 -7.08 19.22 -8.51
CA ALA A 44 -8.02 19.54 -9.59
C ALA A 44 -9.47 19.23 -9.23
N HIS A 45 -10.43 19.99 -9.76
CA HIS A 45 -11.85 19.65 -9.54
C HIS A 45 -12.22 18.31 -10.17
N ASP A 46 -11.84 18.12 -11.44
CA ASP A 46 -12.02 16.86 -12.16
C ASP A 46 -10.66 16.28 -12.57
N THR A 47 -10.35 15.08 -12.09
CA THR A 47 -9.17 14.31 -12.49
C THR A 47 -9.58 13.06 -13.27
N ILE A 48 -9.09 12.93 -14.51
CA ILE A 48 -9.34 11.77 -15.38
C ILE A 48 -8.00 11.12 -15.73
N ILE A 49 -7.83 9.88 -15.30
CA ILE A 49 -6.65 9.07 -15.59
C ILE A 49 -7.01 8.09 -16.70
N LEU A 50 -6.32 8.20 -17.83
CA LEU A 50 -6.55 7.35 -18.99
C LEU A 50 -5.79 6.02 -18.86
N LYS A 51 -6.00 5.12 -19.82
CA LYS A 51 -5.50 3.74 -19.83
C LYS A 51 -4.00 3.58 -19.50
N ASP A 52 -3.15 4.48 -19.99
CA ASP A 52 -1.70 4.44 -19.75
C ASP A 52 -1.23 5.55 -18.79
N GLY A 53 -2.18 6.29 -18.21
CA GLY A 53 -1.96 7.37 -17.28
C GLY A 53 -1.52 6.85 -15.91
N GLN A 54 -0.49 7.47 -15.35
CA GLN A 54 0.09 7.08 -14.07
C GLN A 54 0.36 8.32 -13.22
N ILE A 55 -0.14 8.32 -11.99
CA ILE A 55 0.17 9.35 -10.99
C ILE A 55 0.87 8.69 -9.81
N TRP A 56 2.05 9.21 -9.47
CA TRP A 56 2.88 8.81 -8.34
C TRP A 56 3.00 9.99 -7.37
N GLY A 57 2.13 10.01 -6.38
CA GLY A 57 1.96 11.10 -5.44
C GLY A 57 0.50 11.30 -5.06
N ASP A 58 0.24 12.35 -4.31
CA ASP A 58 -1.06 12.59 -3.72
C ASP A 58 -2.02 13.25 -4.73
N VAL A 59 -3.28 12.83 -4.72
CA VAL A 59 -4.32 13.34 -5.61
C VAL A 59 -5.43 13.97 -4.79
N HIS A 60 -5.55 15.28 -4.89
CA HIS A 60 -6.64 16.06 -4.31
C HIS A 60 -7.66 16.40 -5.40
N THR A 61 -8.85 15.82 -5.32
CA THR A 61 -9.84 16.05 -6.37
C THR A 61 -11.28 15.98 -5.91
N GLY A 62 -12.16 16.75 -6.55
CA GLY A 62 -13.60 16.67 -6.32
C GLY A 62 -14.23 15.45 -7.02
N ARG A 63 -13.70 15.09 -8.18
CA ARG A 63 -14.13 13.93 -8.97
C ARG A 63 -12.93 13.23 -9.57
N LEU A 64 -12.77 11.94 -9.24
CA LEU A 64 -11.75 11.06 -9.83
C LEU A 64 -12.40 10.04 -10.76
N GLU A 65 -11.89 9.95 -11.99
CA GLU A 65 -12.23 8.89 -12.95
C GLU A 65 -10.95 8.18 -13.38
N VAL A 66 -10.89 6.86 -13.21
CA VAL A 66 -9.73 6.04 -13.62
C VAL A 66 -10.18 5.05 -14.67
N ALA A 67 -9.72 5.24 -15.90
CA ALA A 67 -9.96 4.33 -17.00
C ALA A 67 -9.21 3.01 -16.78
N ALA A 68 -9.70 1.93 -17.41
CA ALA A 68 -9.06 0.62 -17.33
C ALA A 68 -7.58 0.68 -17.76
N GLY A 69 -6.68 0.28 -16.86
CA GLY A 69 -5.22 0.33 -17.05
C GLY A 69 -4.54 1.52 -16.36
N GLY A 70 -5.28 2.59 -16.08
CA GLY A 70 -4.77 3.77 -15.36
C GLY A 70 -4.34 3.42 -13.94
N ARG A 71 -3.32 4.11 -13.43
CA ARG A 71 -2.73 3.83 -12.11
C ARG A 71 -2.60 5.09 -11.26
N VAL A 72 -2.91 4.95 -9.99
CA VAL A 72 -2.64 5.93 -8.94
C VAL A 72 -1.84 5.24 -7.86
N GLN A 73 -0.71 5.82 -7.50
CA GLN A 73 0.10 5.39 -6.38
C GLN A 73 0.37 6.57 -5.46
N GLY A 74 -0.37 6.64 -4.37
CA GLY A 74 -0.34 7.71 -3.38
C GLY A 74 -1.68 7.82 -2.69
N TRP A 75 -1.90 8.88 -1.94
CA TRP A 75 -3.16 9.10 -1.25
C TRP A 75 -4.13 9.87 -2.14
N VAL A 76 -5.41 9.52 -2.06
CA VAL A 76 -6.48 10.24 -2.74
C VAL A 76 -7.35 10.91 -1.69
N SER A 77 -7.46 12.23 -1.77
CA SER A 77 -8.30 13.04 -0.90
C SER A 77 -9.37 13.74 -1.72
N SER A 78 -10.59 13.75 -1.17
CA SER A 78 -11.67 14.58 -1.71
C SER A 78 -11.36 16.04 -1.44
N LEU A 79 -11.58 16.89 -2.44
CA LEU A 79 -11.35 18.32 -2.35
C LEU A 79 -12.65 19.08 -2.55
N ASP A 80 -12.97 20.03 -1.68
CA ASP A 80 -14.10 20.94 -1.89
C ASP A 80 -13.68 22.21 -2.67
N SER A 81 -14.65 23.06 -3.01
CA SER A 81 -14.37 24.28 -3.76
C SER A 81 -13.56 25.31 -2.96
N ALA A 82 -13.69 25.36 -1.63
CA ALA A 82 -12.97 26.30 -0.79
C ALA A 82 -11.50 25.87 -0.63
N ASP A 83 -11.26 24.59 -0.42
CA ASP A 83 -9.96 23.95 -0.35
C ASP A 83 -9.19 24.13 -1.64
N TYR A 84 -9.85 23.95 -2.79
CA TYR A 84 -9.22 24.22 -4.09
C TYR A 84 -8.74 25.66 -4.24
N GLN A 85 -9.56 26.65 -3.84
CA GLN A 85 -9.16 28.05 -3.95
C GLN A 85 -7.97 28.37 -3.05
N ARG A 86 -7.94 27.82 -1.83
CA ARG A 86 -6.78 27.97 -0.92
C ARG A 86 -5.51 27.38 -1.54
N ILE A 87 -5.56 26.15 -2.03
CA ILE A 87 -4.41 25.49 -2.69
C ILE A 87 -3.94 26.30 -3.91
N ARG A 88 -4.87 26.85 -4.68
CA ARG A 88 -4.56 27.70 -5.85
C ARG A 88 -3.90 29.01 -5.43
N GLU A 89 -4.40 29.70 -4.41
CA GLU A 89 -3.84 30.97 -3.95
C GLU A 89 -2.45 30.80 -3.31
N GLU A 90 -2.28 29.72 -2.54
CA GLU A 90 -1.02 29.40 -1.86
C GLU A 90 0.02 28.81 -2.84
N GLY A 91 -0.44 28.19 -3.94
CA GLY A 91 0.43 27.51 -4.92
C GLY A 91 1.09 26.25 -4.39
N VAL A 92 0.69 25.77 -3.22
CA VAL A 92 1.26 24.60 -2.54
C VAL A 92 0.19 23.54 -2.40
N VAL A 93 0.46 22.36 -2.96
CA VAL A 93 -0.41 21.20 -2.75
C VAL A 93 -0.01 20.55 -1.41
N PRO A 94 -0.93 20.47 -0.43
CA PRO A 94 -0.61 19.87 0.86
C PRO A 94 -0.23 18.40 0.67
N ALA A 95 0.89 18.00 1.24
CA ALA A 95 1.24 16.59 1.34
C ALA A 95 0.23 15.91 2.27
N ILE A 96 -0.22 14.72 1.89
CA ILE A 96 -1.07 13.91 2.77
C ILE A 96 -0.10 13.18 3.70
N GLU A 97 0.10 13.72 4.90
CA GLU A 97 0.94 13.05 5.89
C GLU A 97 0.30 11.72 6.32
N PRO A 98 1.04 10.59 6.20
CA PRO A 98 0.56 9.29 6.67
C PRO A 98 0.62 9.25 8.20
N GLY A 99 -0.36 9.86 8.87
CA GLY A 99 -0.26 10.13 10.31
C GLY A 99 -1.50 9.97 11.18
N ALA A 100 -2.72 9.81 10.66
CA ALA A 100 -3.92 9.96 11.51
C ALA A 100 -4.91 8.79 11.57
N ALA A 101 -4.80 7.80 10.68
CA ALA A 101 -5.67 6.62 10.72
C ALA A 101 -4.82 5.37 10.74
N THR A 102 -4.59 4.83 11.93
CA THR A 102 -4.10 3.46 12.03
C THR A 102 -5.23 2.52 11.57
N ALA A 103 -4.91 1.29 11.13
CA ALA A 103 -5.94 0.28 10.84
C ALA A 103 -6.89 0.03 12.05
N GLN A 104 -6.48 0.47 13.25
CA GLN A 104 -7.27 0.51 14.46
C GLN A 104 -8.45 1.51 14.39
N ASP A 105 -8.31 2.64 13.69
CA ASP A 105 -9.27 3.76 13.65
C ASP A 105 -10.32 3.63 12.54
N LEU A 106 -10.22 2.59 11.71
CA LEU A 106 -11.25 2.28 10.72
C LEU A 106 -12.55 1.89 11.44
N PRO A 107 -13.72 2.44 11.05
CA PRO A 107 -15.00 1.98 11.57
C PRO A 107 -15.13 0.47 11.35
N ALA A 108 -15.80 -0.24 12.26
CA ALA A 108 -15.86 -1.71 12.28
C ALA A 108 -16.22 -2.34 10.91
N ASN A 109 -16.96 -1.61 10.07
CA ASN A 109 -17.39 -2.02 8.74
C ASN A 109 -16.26 -2.01 7.69
N GLY A 110 -15.19 -1.23 7.88
CA GLY A 110 -14.07 -1.07 6.94
C GLY A 110 -12.92 -2.06 7.18
N ARG A 111 -12.88 -2.74 8.34
CA ARG A 111 -11.86 -3.76 8.65
C ARG A 111 -11.96 -5.02 7.78
N SER A 112 -13.10 -5.24 7.14
CA SER A 112 -13.39 -6.48 6.41
C SER A 112 -12.72 -6.60 5.04
N VAL A 113 -12.11 -5.53 4.51
CA VAL A 113 -11.55 -5.52 3.13
C VAL A 113 -10.14 -6.13 3.07
N THR A 114 -9.40 -6.15 4.17
CA THR A 114 -8.10 -6.81 4.23
C THR A 114 -8.27 -8.30 4.54
N ARG A 115 -8.37 -9.12 3.49
CA ARG A 115 -8.21 -10.59 3.50
C ARG A 115 -8.93 -11.27 4.69
N SER A 116 -10.25 -11.50 4.51
CA SER A 116 -11.15 -12.34 5.31
C SER A 116 -10.55 -12.84 6.64
N ASP A 117 -10.92 -12.20 7.75
CA ASP A 117 -10.46 -12.55 9.11
C ASP A 117 -10.52 -14.06 9.43
N ALA A 118 -11.47 -14.78 8.83
CA ALA A 118 -11.56 -16.24 8.91
C ALA A 118 -10.31 -16.98 8.39
N GLN A 119 -9.70 -16.52 7.29
CA GLN A 119 -8.46 -17.11 6.76
C GLN A 119 -7.28 -16.84 7.69
N ASN A 120 -7.16 -15.62 8.24
CA ASN A 120 -6.09 -15.30 9.18
C ASN A 120 -6.21 -16.10 10.49
N THR A 121 -7.44 -16.31 10.95
CA THR A 121 -7.70 -17.10 12.17
C THR A 121 -7.37 -18.58 11.95
N LEU A 122 -7.70 -19.12 10.78
CA LEU A 122 -7.39 -20.50 10.41
C LEU A 122 -5.88 -20.72 10.24
N LEU A 123 -5.18 -19.75 9.63
CA LEU A 123 -3.73 -19.80 9.43
C LEU A 123 -2.98 -19.77 10.77
N ARG A 124 -3.42 -18.94 11.73
CA ARG A 124 -2.85 -18.93 13.09
C ARG A 124 -3.07 -20.25 13.82
N ARG A 125 -4.29 -20.80 13.78
CA ARG A 125 -4.57 -22.10 14.40
C ARG A 125 -3.70 -23.22 13.82
N LEU A 126 -3.52 -23.25 12.50
CA LEU A 126 -2.64 -24.23 11.84
C LEU A 126 -1.17 -24.05 12.24
N GLN A 127 -0.71 -22.81 12.40
CA GLN A 127 0.65 -22.52 12.85
C GLN A 127 0.88 -22.97 14.31
N ASP A 128 -0.08 -22.70 15.20
CA ASP A 128 -0.02 -23.10 16.61
C ASP A 128 -0.02 -24.63 16.74
N GLU A 129 -0.88 -25.31 15.97
CA GLU A 129 -0.95 -26.77 15.94
C GLU A 129 0.36 -27.38 15.41
N ALA A 130 0.88 -26.86 14.31
CA ALA A 130 2.16 -27.32 13.74
C ALA A 130 3.33 -27.10 14.72
N ALA A 131 3.38 -25.96 15.41
CA ALA A 131 4.39 -25.69 16.42
C ALA A 131 4.32 -26.68 17.60
N SER A 132 3.11 -27.00 18.07
CA SER A 132 2.91 -27.97 19.15
C SER A 132 3.34 -29.39 18.76
N ALA A 133 3.02 -29.82 17.53
CA ALA A 133 3.39 -31.13 17.01
C ALA A 133 4.90 -31.28 16.84
N LEU A 134 5.58 -30.21 16.39
CA LEU A 134 7.02 -30.20 16.20
C LEU A 134 7.76 -30.23 17.54
N ALA A 135 7.26 -29.51 18.56
CA ALA A 135 7.80 -29.57 19.91
C ALA A 135 7.67 -30.98 20.53
N ALA A 136 6.50 -31.62 20.40
CA ALA A 136 6.28 -32.98 20.90
C ALA A 136 7.21 -34.00 20.21
N ARG A 137 7.46 -33.83 18.91
CA ARG A 137 8.39 -34.69 18.17
C ARG A 137 9.83 -34.55 18.67
N VAL A 138 10.30 -33.33 18.91
CA VAL A 138 11.66 -33.09 19.42
C VAL A 138 11.84 -33.71 20.81
N GLU A 139 10.82 -33.63 21.67
CA GLU A 139 10.85 -34.24 23.00
C GLU A 139 10.92 -35.78 22.94
N LEU A 140 10.17 -36.39 22.00
CA LEU A 140 10.23 -37.84 21.77
C LEU A 140 11.61 -38.28 21.25
N GLU A 141 12.20 -37.54 20.31
CA GLU A 141 13.54 -37.83 19.79
C GLU A 141 14.60 -37.74 20.91
N GLN A 142 14.55 -36.71 21.75
CA GLN A 142 15.46 -36.58 22.91
C GLN A 142 15.29 -37.69 23.94
N THR A 143 14.04 -38.09 24.21
CA THR A 143 13.74 -39.18 25.14
C THR A 143 14.24 -40.52 24.59
N PHE A 144 14.11 -40.72 23.28
CA PHE A 144 14.60 -41.91 22.60
C PHE A 144 16.12 -42.00 22.66
N ASP A 145 16.84 -40.93 22.33
CA ASP A 145 18.30 -40.88 22.39
C ASP A 145 18.82 -41.13 23.81
N LYS A 146 18.16 -40.55 24.82
CA LYS A 146 18.51 -40.79 26.23
C LYS A 146 18.37 -42.26 26.61
N ARG A 147 17.25 -42.91 26.25
CA ARG A 147 17.04 -44.34 26.49
C ARG A 147 18.04 -45.20 25.74
N LEU A 148 18.41 -44.81 24.52
CA LEU A 148 19.40 -45.52 23.72
C LEU A 148 20.79 -45.48 24.37
N GLN A 149 21.19 -44.33 24.92
CA GLN A 149 22.43 -44.18 25.68
C GLN A 149 22.43 -44.99 26.98
N GLU A 150 21.32 -45.00 27.71
CA GLU A 150 21.17 -45.81 28.94
C GLU A 150 21.33 -47.32 28.65
N VAL A 151 20.66 -47.83 27.61
CA VAL A 151 20.75 -49.25 27.21
C VAL A 151 22.14 -49.61 26.68
N ALA A 152 22.76 -48.74 25.86
CA ALA A 152 24.12 -48.96 25.38
C ALA A 152 25.17 -48.94 26.52
N GLY A 153 24.97 -48.08 27.53
CA GLY A 153 25.79 -48.03 28.74
C GLY A 153 25.65 -49.28 29.60
N GLU A 154 24.42 -49.75 29.83
CA GLU A 154 24.17 -50.99 30.60
C GLU A 154 24.75 -52.25 29.94
N THR A 155 24.74 -52.31 28.61
CA THR A 155 25.28 -53.47 27.87
C THR A 155 26.81 -53.54 27.98
N THR A 156 27.48 -52.38 28.10
CA THR A 156 28.94 -52.29 28.27
C THR A 156 29.36 -52.67 29.70
N ALA A 157 28.50 -52.41 30.70
CA ALA A 157 28.78 -52.74 32.11
C ALA A 157 28.58 -54.23 32.46
N ARG A 158 27.88 -55.02 31.62
CA ARG A 158 27.67 -56.46 31.84
C ARG A 158 28.69 -57.39 31.16
N LEU A 159 29.63 -56.83 30.40
CA LEU A 159 30.66 -57.59 29.66
C LEU A 159 32.08 -57.43 30.25
N ALA A 160 32.22 -56.80 31.42
CA ALA A 160 33.46 -56.69 32.19
C ALA A 160 33.46 -57.63 33.40
#